data_AF-A0A417CWJ2-F1
#
_entry.id   AF-A0A417CWJ2-F1
#
_cell.length_a   1.000
_cell.length_b   1.000
_cell.length_c   1.000
_cell.angle_alpha   90.00
_cell.angle_beta   90.00
_cell.angle_gamma   90.00
#
_symmetry.space_group_name_H-M   'P 1'
#
loop_
_entity.id
_entity.type
_entity.pdbx_description
1 polymer ?
#
loop_
_entity_poly.entity_id
_entity_poly.type
_entity_poly.pdbx_seq_one_letter_code
_entity_poly.pdbx_strand_id
1 'polypeptide(L)' 'MYTYRTEILPVSTKFFSDKADQKDISILDDLLNQRTSEGWELVTYDYMATSMQIKGAFVVTFRKERNQ' A
#
# COMPACT_ATOMS: atom_id res chain seq x y z
N MET A 1 21.49 -4.72 6.88
CA MET A 1 20.62 -3.67 7.46
C MET A 1 19.16 -3.93 7.05
N TYR A 2 18.16 -3.20 7.56
CA TYR A 2 16.78 -3.27 7.01
C TYR A 2 16.49 -1.97 6.25
N THR A 3 15.98 -2.09 5.03
CA THR A 3 15.53 -0.94 4.23
C THR A 3 14.01 -0.86 4.32
N TYR A 4 13.50 0.31 4.68
CA TYR A 4 12.07 0.58 4.72
C TYR A 4 11.68 1.45 3.54
N ARG A 5 10.52 1.15 2.95
CA ARG A 5 9.93 1.91 1.86
C ARG A 5 8.48 2.23 2.19
N THR A 6 8.16 3.52 2.22
CA THR A 6 6.80 4.03 2.42
C THR A 6 6.25 4.48 1.09
N GLU A 7 5.09 3.96 0.71
CA GLU A 7 4.43 4.30 -0.55
C GLU A 7 2.98 4.69 -0.30
N ILE A 8 2.51 5.70 -1.02
CA ILE A 8 1.09 6.08 -1.03
C ILE A 8 0.44 5.30 -2.17
N LEU A 9 -0.51 4.45 -1.82
CA LEU A 9 -1.36 3.76 -2.78
C LEU A 9 -2.56 4.68 -3.10
N PRO A 10 -2.64 5.22 -4.34
CA PRO A 10 -3.81 5.96 -4.76
C PRO A 10 -4.97 4.96 -4.88
N VAL A 11 -5.98 5.11 -4.04
CA VAL A 11 -7.20 4.30 -4.10
C VAL A 11 -8.26 5.04 -4.90
N SER A 12 -9.34 4.33 -5.23
CA SER A 12 -10.43 4.88 -6.04
C SER A 12 -11.03 6.15 -5.41
N THR A 13 -11.41 7.12 -6.27
CA THR A 13 -12.10 8.34 -5.85
C THR A 13 -13.47 7.98 -5.27
N LYS A 14 -13.62 8.07 -3.95
CA LYS A 14 -14.87 7.72 -3.28
C LYS A 14 -15.72 8.96 -3.04
N PHE A 15 -16.87 9.00 -3.70
CA PHE A 15 -17.87 10.06 -3.51
C PHE A 15 -18.82 9.79 -2.33
N PHE A 16 -18.98 8.55 -1.87
CA PHE A 16 -20.07 8.18 -0.94
C PHE A 16 -19.73 7.21 0.20
N SER A 17 -18.54 6.59 0.23
CA SER A 17 -18.21 5.60 1.25
C SER A 17 -16.74 5.66 1.65
N ASP A 18 -16.49 5.50 2.95
CA ASP A 18 -15.15 5.44 3.53
C ASP A 18 -14.60 4.01 3.55
N LYS A 19 -15.41 3.01 3.18
CA LYS A 19 -15.05 1.59 3.19
C LYS A 19 -14.29 1.19 1.93
N ALA A 20 -13.21 0.43 2.05
CA ALA A 20 -12.51 -0.23 0.93
C ALA A 20 -13.51 -0.94 0.01
N ASP A 21 -13.42 -0.68 -1.30
CA ASP A 21 -14.21 -1.42 -2.29
C ASP A 21 -13.37 -2.59 -2.86
N GLN A 22 -14.00 -3.45 -3.65
CA GLN A 22 -13.31 -4.61 -4.22
C GLN A 22 -12.16 -4.22 -5.17
N LYS A 23 -12.26 -3.04 -5.78
CA LYS A 23 -11.25 -2.52 -6.70
C LYS A 23 -10.00 -2.08 -5.94
N ASP A 24 -10.17 -1.41 -4.80
CA ASP A 24 -9.08 -1.02 -3.93
C ASP A 24 -8.36 -2.25 -3.35
N ILE A 25 -9.12 -3.30 -3.00
CA ILE A 25 -8.54 -4.56 -2.53
C ILE A 25 -7.70 -5.21 -3.64
N SER A 26 -8.20 -5.22 -4.89
CA SER A 26 -7.44 -5.75 -6.03
C SER A 26 -6.15 -4.95 -6.29
N ILE A 27 -6.21 -3.62 -6.21
CA ILE A 27 -5.05 -2.75 -6.41
C ILE A 27 -4.01 -2.97 -5.29
N LEU A 28 -4.47 -3.17 -4.05
CA LEU A 28 -3.59 -3.53 -2.95
C LEU A 28 -2.94 -4.89 -3.18
N ASP A 29 -3.72 -5.90 -3.57
CA ASP A 29 -3.21 -7.25 -3.82
C ASP A 29 -2.14 -7.25 -4.94
N ASP A 30 -2.40 -6.54 -6.04
CA ASP A 30 -1.42 -6.37 -7.12
C ASP A 30 -0.11 -5.71 -6.63
N LEU A 31 -0.22 -4.66 -5.80
CA LEU A 31 0.95 -3.98 -5.24
C LEU A 31 1.74 -4.89 -4.29
N LEU A 32 1.05 -5.66 -3.43
CA LEU A 32 1.70 -6.60 -2.52
C LEU A 32 2.38 -7.73 -3.27
N ASN A 33 1.74 -8.28 -4.30
CA ASN A 33 2.31 -9.31 -5.15
C ASN A 33 3.55 -8.80 -5.89
N GLN A 34 3.50 -7.58 -6.44
CA GLN A 34 4.66 -6.95 -7.06
C GLN A 34 5.81 -6.76 -6.06
N ARG A 35 5.53 -6.20 -4.88
CA ARG A 35 6.55 -5.96 -3.85
C ARG A 35 7.16 -7.26 -3.32
N THR A 36 6.35 -8.30 -3.14
CA THR A 36 6.82 -9.65 -2.78
C THR A 36 7.76 -10.20 -3.86
N SER A 37 7.44 -10.03 -5.15
CA SER A 37 8.32 -10.45 -6.26
C SER A 37 9.65 -9.68 -6.31
N GLU A 38 9.65 -8.43 -5.86
CA GLU A 38 10.84 -7.59 -5.70
C GLU A 38 11.61 -7.88 -4.40
N GLY A 39 11.12 -8.82 -3.58
CA GLY A 39 11.72 -9.25 -2.32
C GLY A 39 11.44 -8.32 -1.14
N TRP A 40 10.40 -7.50 -1.22
CA TRP A 40 9.91 -6.67 -0.11
C TRP A 40 8.78 -7.39 0.62
N GLU A 41 8.75 -7.26 1.93
CA GLU A 41 7.73 -7.81 2.82
C GLU A 41 6.84 -6.69 3.37
N LEU A 42 5.55 -6.97 3.54
CA LEU A 42 4.59 -6.01 4.10
C LEU A 42 4.83 -5.84 5.60
N VAL A 43 4.99 -4.58 6.05
CA VAL A 43 4.99 -4.24 7.48
C VAL A 43 3.59 -3.88 7.95
N THR A 44 3.00 -2.87 7.31
CA THR A 44 1.71 -2.32 7.70
C THR A 44 1.03 -1.65 6.51
N TYR A 45 -0.29 -1.66 6.56
CA TYR A 45 -1.18 -1.00 5.63
C TYR A 45 -2.26 -0.29 6.44
N ASP A 46 -2.50 0.98 6.14
CA ASP A 46 -3.60 1.71 6.75
C ASP A 46 -4.25 2.65 5.74
N TYR A 47 -5.55 2.77 5.88
CA TYR A 47 -6.43 3.48 4.96
C TYR A 47 -6.74 4.85 5.54
N MET A 48 -6.12 5.90 5.00
CA MET A 48 -6.32 7.26 5.48
C MET A 48 -7.22 8.04 4.53
N ALA A 49 -8.09 8.88 5.11
CA ALA A 49 -8.80 9.89 4.35
C ALA A 49 -7.83 11.04 4.02
N THR A 50 -7.16 11.01 2.88
CA THR A 50 -6.46 12.18 2.33
C THR A 50 -7.49 13.19 1.78
N SER A 51 -7.15 14.48 1.80
CA SER A 51 -8.13 15.58 1.70
C SER A 51 -9.03 15.55 0.44
N MET A 52 -10.29 15.90 0.67
CA MET A 52 -11.39 16.35 -0.21
C MET A 52 -11.83 15.52 -1.43
N GLN A 53 -11.11 14.51 -1.91
CA GLN A 53 -11.61 13.64 -3.01
C GLN A 53 -10.82 12.33 -3.19
N ILE A 54 -9.53 12.34 -2.85
CA ILE A 54 -8.67 11.17 -2.96
C ILE A 54 -8.52 10.63 -1.55
N LYS A 55 -9.21 9.55 -1.22
CA LYS A 55 -8.79 8.73 -0.08
C LYS A 55 -7.54 7.97 -0.55
N GLY A 56 -6.62 7.67 0.34
CA GLY A 56 -5.30 7.12 0.01
C GLY A 56 -4.91 6.12 1.07
N ALA A 57 -4.32 5.00 0.69
CA ALA A 57 -3.74 4.11 1.68
C ALA A 57 -2.23 4.33 1.74
N PHE A 58 -1.64 4.27 2.93
CA PHE A 58 -0.19 4.18 3.03
C PHE A 58 0.20 2.72 3.24
N VAL A 59 1.19 2.28 2.47
CA VAL A 59 1.76 0.95 2.55
C VAL A 59 3.21 1.11 2.98
N VAL A 60 3.59 0.45 4.06
CA VAL A 60 4.99 0.34 4.48
C VAL A 60 5.47 -1.07 4.19
N THR A 61 6.49 -1.18 3.36
CA THR A 61 7.19 -2.44 3.11
C THR A 61 8.62 -2.35 3.64
N PHE A 62 9.18 -3.50 4.00
CA PHE A 62 10.57 -3.61 4.41
C PHE A 62 11.26 -4.67 3.59
N ARG A 63 12.57 -4.50 3.40
CA ARG A 63 13.42 -5.53 2.82
C ARG A 63 14.65 -5.70 3.68
N LYS A 64 14.95 -6.95 4.00
CA LYS A 64 16.22 -7.29 4.63
C LYS A 64 17.31 -7.13 3.59
N GLU A 65 18.28 -6.26 3.88
CA GLU A 65 19.49 -6.18 3.08
C GLU A 65 20.21 -7.53 3.21
N ARG A 66 20.37 -8.23 2.08
CA ARG A 66 21.25 -9.39 2.03
C ARG A 66 22.66 -8.83 2.18
N ASN A 67 23.21 -8.93 3.38
CA ASN A 67 24.66 -8.85 3.56
C ASN A 67 25.24 -9.96 2.66
N GLN A 68 25.88 -9.55 1.56
CA GLN A 68 26.75 -10.44 0.79
C GLN A 68 27.93 -10.87 1.65
#